data_AF-A0A1H3BMV0-F1
#
_entry.id   AF-A0A1H3BMV0-F1
#
_cell.length_a   1.000
_cell.length_b   1.000
_cell.length_c   1.000
_cell.angle_alpha   90.00
_cell.angle_beta   90.00
_cell.angle_gamma   90.00
#
_symmetry.space_group_name_H-M   'P 1'
#
loop_
_entity.id
_entity.type
_entity.pdbx_description
1 polymer ?
#
loop_
_entity_poly.entity_id
_entity_poly.type
_entity_poly.pdbx_seq_one_letter_code
_entity_poly.pdbx_strand_id
1 'polypeptide(L)'
;MLAALLLGASTLVLAEADVDADKNHPHPAAALTGQNGASALANNPTRVLASRPLTDLNALIDQVADRRVLCIGEQHDRYADHLNQTAIIEGLLARGRSLAIGLEMFQQPHQDALDAYVSGAIDEAELLRRTEYFDRWRFDYRLYRPILTLARAQRIPLIALNLESELTRQVGDGGIASLSDANRARLPAIERTDAAYRARLEAIFKQHPPEQQHQFEHFLEVQLLWDEGMADRAARYLREHPQTTLVILAGSGHIEYGQGIPKRLARRLPLAMATILNGQGRTPEHEMADFFLYSEPVALPESGKLGVLLGQPAPEGGVLIEGFAEPSGAQAAGLTIGDRIVRVAEQPITRYADMRLVLLDATPGQRVRVEAVRSRMLGGDETLTVEVELH
;
A
#
# COMPACT_ATOMS: atom_id res chain seq x y z
N MET A 1 -19.80 16.12 -10.39
CA MET A 1 -20.13 17.20 -11.35
C MET A 1 -18.99 17.27 -12.35
N LEU A 2 -19.14 17.19 -13.67
CA LEU A 2 -20.28 17.26 -14.58
C LEU A 2 -19.92 16.40 -15.80
N ALA A 3 -20.89 15.70 -16.38
CA ALA A 3 -20.80 15.06 -17.68
C ALA A 3 -21.03 16.07 -18.81
N ALA A 4 -20.50 15.83 -20.01
CA ALA A 4 -21.28 15.66 -21.26
C ALA A 4 -20.47 15.86 -22.57
N LEU A 5 -20.55 14.81 -23.41
CA LEU A 5 -20.79 14.77 -24.86
C LEU A 5 -19.90 15.54 -25.87
N LEU A 6 -19.39 14.80 -26.85
CA LEU A 6 -19.91 14.89 -28.24
C LEU A 6 -19.59 13.61 -29.05
N LEU A 7 -20.65 12.99 -29.56
CA LEU A 7 -20.67 11.91 -30.54
C LEU A 7 -20.43 12.49 -31.94
N GLY A 8 -19.62 11.80 -32.74
CA GLY A 8 -19.58 11.95 -34.19
C GLY A 8 -19.63 10.56 -34.83
N ALA A 9 -20.81 10.20 -35.34
CA ALA A 9 -21.02 8.96 -36.07
C ALA A 9 -20.45 9.08 -37.50
N SER A 10 -19.69 8.07 -37.92
CA SER A 10 -19.48 7.79 -39.34
C SER A 10 -19.76 6.31 -39.57
N THR A 11 -20.90 6.06 -40.20
CA THR A 11 -21.28 4.79 -40.83
C THR A 11 -20.21 4.38 -41.84
N LEU A 12 -19.54 3.26 -41.60
CA LEU A 12 -18.76 2.58 -42.63
C LEU A 12 -19.62 1.47 -43.23
N VAL A 13 -19.90 1.59 -44.52
CA VAL A 13 -20.52 0.55 -45.33
C VAL A 13 -19.55 -0.63 -45.41
N LEU A 14 -19.94 -1.79 -44.88
CA LEU A 14 -19.25 -3.05 -45.13
C LEU A 14 -19.66 -3.54 -46.52
N ALA A 15 -18.74 -3.48 -47.47
CA ALA A 15 -18.81 -4.29 -48.68
C ALA A 15 -18.27 -5.68 -48.32
N GLU A 16 -19.11 -6.70 -48.40
CA GLU A 16 -18.69 -8.10 -48.38
C GLU A 16 -17.79 -8.35 -49.60
N ALA A 17 -16.53 -8.67 -49.35
CA ALA A 17 -15.64 -9.21 -50.36
C ALA A 17 -15.53 -10.71 -50.12
N ASP A 18 -16.08 -11.46 -51.07
CA ASP A 18 -15.96 -12.91 -51.24
C ASP A 18 -14.50 -13.35 -51.09
N VAL A 19 -14.23 -14.29 -50.19
CA VAL A 19 -12.90 -14.88 -50.01
C VAL A 19 -12.83 -16.10 -50.93
N ASP A 20 -12.38 -15.88 -52.16
CA ASP A 20 -11.91 -16.97 -53.02
C ASP A 20 -10.41 -17.16 -52.78
N ALA A 21 -10.07 -18.32 -52.23
CA ALA A 21 -8.74 -18.71 -51.86
C ALA A 21 -8.08 -19.45 -53.03
N ASP A 22 -7.17 -18.81 -53.80
CA ASP A 22 -6.05 -19.53 -54.40
C ASP A 22 -4.91 -18.65 -54.98
N LYS A 23 -3.69 -19.22 -54.90
CA LYS A 23 -2.47 -19.01 -55.71
C LYS A 23 -1.50 -17.86 -55.39
N ASN A 24 -0.50 -18.22 -54.57
CA ASN A 24 0.93 -18.13 -54.88
C ASN A 24 1.31 -17.20 -56.06
N HIS A 25 1.56 -15.93 -55.78
CA HIS A 25 2.34 -15.04 -56.64
C HIS A 25 3.43 -14.39 -55.78
N PRO A 26 4.72 -14.47 -56.15
CA PRO A 26 5.75 -13.70 -55.46
C PRO A 26 5.54 -12.23 -55.83
N HIS A 27 5.03 -11.44 -54.88
CA HIS A 27 4.98 -9.99 -55.07
C HIS A 27 6.42 -9.48 -55.25
N PRO A 28 6.70 -8.69 -56.30
CA PRO A 28 8.01 -8.07 -56.45
C PRO A 28 8.20 -7.13 -55.26
N ALA A 29 9.28 -7.33 -54.50
CA ALA A 29 9.69 -6.39 -53.47
C ALA A 29 9.98 -5.06 -54.17
N ALA A 30 9.00 -4.15 -54.16
CA ALA A 30 9.21 -2.79 -54.59
C ALA A 30 10.30 -2.20 -53.68
N ALA A 31 11.50 -2.05 -54.22
CA ALA A 31 12.56 -1.36 -53.53
C ALA A 31 12.06 0.06 -53.25
N LEU A 32 11.84 0.38 -51.98
CA LEU A 32 11.52 1.72 -51.51
C LEU A 32 12.75 2.60 -51.73
N THR A 33 13.00 2.98 -52.97
CA THR A 33 14.06 3.90 -53.36
C THR A 33 13.51 5.31 -53.32
N GLY A 34 13.96 6.07 -52.31
CA GLY A 34 13.88 7.53 -52.28
C GLY A 34 12.97 8.08 -51.19
N GLN A 35 13.56 8.52 -50.10
CA GLN A 35 13.71 9.94 -49.74
C GLN A 35 14.35 10.03 -48.33
N ASN A 36 15.01 11.14 -48.03
CA ASN A 36 15.68 11.49 -46.77
C ASN A 36 14.72 11.58 -45.55
N GLY A 37 13.78 10.65 -45.38
CA GLY A 37 12.96 10.49 -44.19
C GLY A 37 13.50 9.34 -43.35
N ALA A 38 13.77 9.58 -42.07
CA ALA A 38 14.11 8.51 -41.14
C ALA A 38 13.04 7.41 -41.24
N SER A 39 13.46 6.17 -41.51
CA SER A 39 12.55 5.01 -41.56
C SER A 39 11.73 4.97 -40.27
N ALA A 40 10.40 4.84 -40.37
CA ALA A 40 9.54 4.71 -39.19
C ALA A 40 9.85 3.45 -38.36
N LEU A 41 10.65 2.51 -38.87
CA LEU A 41 11.20 1.37 -38.14
C LEU A 41 12.54 1.70 -37.47
N ALA A 42 13.36 2.53 -38.11
CA ALA A 42 14.60 3.00 -37.51
C ALA A 42 14.24 4.01 -36.41
N ASN A 43 14.41 3.59 -35.14
CA ASN A 43 14.00 4.30 -33.93
C ASN A 43 12.55 4.06 -33.47
N ASN A 44 11.89 2.97 -33.91
CA ASN A 44 10.61 2.59 -33.31
C ASN A 44 10.83 1.85 -31.97
N PRO A 45 10.44 2.41 -30.81
CA PRO A 45 10.64 1.78 -29.51
C PRO A 45 9.53 0.78 -29.15
N THR A 46 8.60 0.45 -30.06
CA THR A 46 7.46 -0.44 -29.77
C THR A 46 7.96 -1.79 -29.27
N ARG A 47 7.67 -2.06 -28.00
CA ARG A 47 7.90 -3.37 -27.37
C ARG A 47 6.74 -4.29 -27.71
N VAL A 48 7.03 -5.52 -28.12
CA VAL A 48 6.03 -6.54 -28.44
C VAL A 48 6.07 -7.62 -27.37
N LEU A 49 4.95 -7.82 -26.68
CA LEU A 49 4.73 -8.99 -25.83
C LEU A 49 4.05 -10.07 -26.65
N ALA A 50 4.74 -11.19 -26.89
CA ALA A 50 4.10 -12.36 -27.48
C ALA A 50 3.07 -12.92 -26.49
N SER A 51 1.81 -13.03 -26.92
CA SER A 51 0.72 -13.50 -26.06
C SER A 51 1.02 -14.90 -25.51
N ARG A 52 0.92 -15.05 -24.18
CA ARG A 52 0.90 -16.35 -23.49
C ARG A 52 -0.47 -16.52 -22.82
N PRO A 53 -0.94 -17.76 -22.58
CA PRO A 53 -2.17 -17.97 -21.82
C PRO A 53 -2.05 -17.34 -20.43
N LEU A 54 -3.05 -16.56 -20.03
CA LEU A 54 -3.20 -16.14 -18.64
C LEU A 54 -3.65 -17.35 -17.82
N THR A 55 -2.98 -17.59 -16.69
CA THR A 55 -3.38 -18.61 -15.74
C THR A 55 -4.24 -18.01 -14.63
N ASP A 56 -4.93 -18.84 -13.87
CA ASP A 56 -5.68 -18.40 -12.69
C ASP A 56 -4.80 -18.36 -11.43
N LEU A 57 -5.40 -17.88 -10.33
CA LEU A 57 -4.71 -17.77 -9.04
C LEU A 57 -4.35 -19.14 -8.46
N ASN A 58 -5.16 -20.18 -8.71
CA ASN A 58 -4.86 -21.53 -8.20
C ASN A 58 -3.59 -22.09 -8.85
N ALA A 59 -3.46 -21.94 -10.16
CA ALA A 59 -2.26 -22.34 -10.90
C ALA A 59 -1.02 -21.55 -10.45
N LEU A 60 -1.17 -20.27 -10.08
CA LEU A 60 -0.09 -19.51 -9.43
C LEU A 60 0.28 -20.14 -8.09
N ILE A 61 -0.71 -20.37 -7.23
CA ILE A 61 -0.48 -20.89 -5.88
C ILE A 61 0.22 -22.26 -5.94
N ASP A 62 -0.17 -23.14 -6.87
CA ASP A 62 0.50 -24.43 -7.09
C ASP A 62 1.99 -24.28 -7.44
N GLN A 63 2.34 -23.28 -8.25
CA GLN A 63 3.72 -23.00 -8.66
C GLN A 63 4.59 -22.38 -7.54
N VAL A 64 3.96 -21.78 -6.53
CA VAL A 64 4.68 -21.09 -5.45
C VAL A 64 4.55 -21.78 -4.09
N ALA A 65 3.78 -22.87 -3.99
CA ALA A 65 3.53 -23.59 -2.75
C ALA A 65 4.79 -24.22 -2.12
N ASP A 66 5.81 -24.53 -2.93
CA ASP A 66 7.09 -25.09 -2.46
C ASP A 66 8.10 -24.01 -1.99
N ARG A 67 7.82 -22.73 -2.25
CA ARG A 67 8.70 -21.62 -1.87
C ARG A 67 8.68 -21.44 -0.35
N ARG A 68 9.82 -21.01 0.19
CA ARG A 68 9.99 -20.67 1.61
C ARG A 68 9.65 -19.23 1.91
N VAL A 69 9.73 -18.36 0.90
CA VAL A 69 9.40 -16.95 1.00
C VAL A 69 8.59 -16.52 -0.22
N LEU A 70 7.51 -15.80 0.00
CA LEU A 70 6.76 -15.11 -1.05
C LEU A 70 6.77 -13.63 -0.77
N CYS A 71 7.30 -12.83 -1.68
CA CYS A 71 7.28 -11.37 -1.59
C CYS A 71 6.18 -10.85 -2.53
N ILE A 72 5.10 -10.34 -1.97
CA ILE A 72 3.93 -9.88 -2.72
C ILE A 72 3.86 -8.35 -2.64
N GLY A 73 4.11 -7.71 -3.77
CA GLY A 73 4.05 -6.27 -3.92
C GLY A 73 2.62 -5.75 -3.99
N GLU A 74 2.39 -4.60 -3.36
CA GLU A 74 1.13 -3.87 -3.43
C GLU A 74 1.32 -2.43 -3.88
N GLN A 75 0.23 -1.83 -4.31
CA GLN A 75 -0.01 -0.41 -4.14
C GLN A 75 -0.87 -0.21 -2.88
N HIS A 76 -0.38 0.58 -1.92
CA HIS A 76 -0.93 0.67 -0.56
C HIS A 76 -2.39 1.09 -0.43
N ASP A 77 -2.95 1.76 -1.44
CA ASP A 77 -4.33 2.25 -1.48
C ASP A 77 -5.23 1.45 -2.44
N ARG A 78 -4.72 0.36 -3.03
CA ARG A 78 -5.46 -0.45 -3.99
C ARG A 78 -6.05 -1.69 -3.35
N TYR A 79 -7.34 -1.66 -3.07
CA TYR A 79 -8.03 -2.75 -2.39
C TYR A 79 -7.91 -4.12 -3.08
N ALA A 80 -7.95 -4.15 -4.41
CA ALA A 80 -7.78 -5.38 -5.18
C ALA A 80 -6.44 -6.09 -4.89
N ASP A 81 -5.36 -5.36 -4.61
CA ASP A 81 -4.06 -5.95 -4.30
C ASP A 81 -4.13 -6.72 -2.97
N HIS A 82 -4.73 -6.12 -1.94
CA HIS A 82 -4.88 -6.77 -0.63
C HIS A 82 -5.86 -7.94 -0.65
N LEU A 83 -6.89 -7.90 -1.51
CA LEU A 83 -7.77 -9.05 -1.73
C LEU A 83 -7.03 -10.22 -2.39
N ASN A 84 -6.17 -9.95 -3.37
CA ASN A 84 -5.33 -10.97 -3.98
C ASN A 84 -4.32 -11.56 -2.97
N GLN A 85 -3.69 -10.71 -2.14
CA GLN A 85 -2.81 -11.16 -1.05
C GLN A 85 -3.56 -12.12 -0.11
N THR A 86 -4.78 -11.76 0.30
CA THR A 86 -5.64 -12.60 1.14
C THR A 86 -5.90 -13.95 0.48
N ALA A 87 -6.33 -13.95 -0.79
CA ALA A 87 -6.64 -15.17 -1.54
C ALA A 87 -5.41 -16.08 -1.75
N ILE A 88 -4.21 -15.52 -1.94
CA ILE A 88 -2.96 -16.29 -2.01
C ILE A 88 -2.67 -16.96 -0.67
N ILE A 89 -2.81 -16.24 0.45
CA ILE A 89 -2.59 -16.78 1.80
C ILE A 89 -3.57 -17.92 2.08
N GLU A 90 -4.87 -17.72 1.81
CA GLU A 90 -5.90 -18.76 1.93
C GLU A 90 -5.58 -19.99 1.06
N GLY A 91 -5.18 -19.77 -0.18
CA GLY A 91 -4.83 -20.84 -1.11
C GLY A 91 -3.63 -21.66 -0.66
N LEU A 92 -2.62 -21.03 -0.03
CA LEU A 92 -1.48 -21.72 0.56
C LEU A 92 -1.88 -22.53 1.80
N LEU A 93 -2.74 -21.99 2.66
CA LEU A 93 -3.29 -22.73 3.80
C LEU A 93 -4.08 -23.96 3.35
N ALA A 94 -4.90 -23.81 2.30
CA ALA A 94 -5.66 -24.92 1.72
C ALA A 94 -4.76 -26.04 1.17
N ARG A 95 -3.50 -25.72 0.85
CA ARG A 95 -2.46 -26.69 0.44
C ARG A 95 -1.61 -27.20 1.62
N GLY A 96 -2.07 -26.99 2.85
CA GLY A 96 -1.44 -27.49 4.07
C GLY A 96 -0.14 -26.78 4.44
N ARG A 97 0.09 -25.56 3.94
CA ARG A 97 1.32 -24.81 4.26
C ARG A 97 1.23 -24.19 5.65
N SER A 98 2.30 -24.33 6.44
CA SER A 98 2.49 -23.57 7.67
C SER A 98 3.03 -22.18 7.31
N LEU A 99 2.27 -21.14 7.66
CA LEU A 99 2.55 -19.76 7.22
C LEU A 99 2.89 -18.83 8.38
N ALA A 100 3.58 -17.75 8.06
CA ALA A 100 3.59 -16.49 8.79
C ALA A 100 3.47 -15.35 7.77
N ILE A 101 2.94 -14.20 8.21
CA ILE A 101 2.73 -13.04 7.35
C ILE A 101 3.60 -11.89 7.86
N GLY A 102 4.58 -11.47 7.06
CA GLY A 102 5.39 -10.29 7.31
C GLY A 102 4.73 -9.06 6.72
N LEU A 103 4.60 -8.00 7.52
CA LEU A 103 3.84 -6.81 7.20
C LEU A 103 4.70 -5.55 7.29
N GLU A 104 4.84 -4.82 6.18
CA GLU A 104 5.55 -3.53 6.13
C GLU A 104 4.88 -2.46 7.01
N MET A 105 3.56 -2.43 7.06
CA MET A 105 2.81 -1.38 7.75
C MET A 105 2.94 -1.41 9.29
N PHE A 106 3.52 -2.48 9.85
CA PHE A 106 3.74 -2.62 11.29
C PHE A 106 5.22 -2.55 11.65
N GLN A 107 5.53 -1.75 12.68
CA GLN A 107 6.89 -1.48 13.11
C GLN A 107 7.33 -2.42 14.24
N GLN A 108 8.59 -2.85 14.20
CA GLN A 108 9.14 -3.92 15.02
C GLN A 108 8.89 -3.80 16.54
N PRO A 109 8.91 -2.61 17.18
CA PRO A 109 8.61 -2.50 18.62
C PRO A 109 7.18 -2.91 19.00
N HIS A 110 6.25 -2.94 18.04
CA HIS A 110 4.83 -3.24 18.27
C HIS A 110 4.47 -4.71 17.99
N GLN A 111 5.47 -5.59 17.92
CA GLN A 111 5.27 -7.02 17.66
C GLN A 111 4.35 -7.68 18.70
N ASP A 112 4.43 -7.26 19.97
CA ASP A 112 3.63 -7.79 21.07
C ASP A 112 2.12 -7.53 20.89
N ALA A 113 1.74 -6.42 20.25
CA ALA A 113 0.35 -6.11 19.92
C ALA A 113 -0.17 -7.04 18.81
N LEU A 114 0.65 -7.32 17.80
CA LEU A 114 0.29 -8.29 16.75
C LEU A 114 0.08 -9.68 17.34
N ASP A 115 0.99 -10.14 18.20
CA ASP A 115 0.92 -11.45 18.84
C ASP A 115 -0.32 -11.56 19.76
N ALA A 116 -0.62 -10.50 20.52
CA ALA A 116 -1.80 -10.42 21.37
C ALA A 116 -3.11 -10.44 20.55
N TYR A 117 -3.14 -9.80 19.38
CA TYR A 117 -4.32 -9.81 18.52
C TYR A 117 -4.56 -11.19 17.90
N VAL A 118 -3.51 -11.82 17.36
CA VAL A 118 -3.60 -13.17 16.76
C VAL A 118 -4.02 -14.21 17.79
N SER A 119 -3.51 -14.12 19.02
CA SER A 119 -3.93 -15.00 20.12
C SER A 119 -5.35 -14.73 20.65
N GLY A 120 -5.93 -13.59 20.28
CA GLY A 120 -7.26 -13.14 20.71
C GLY A 120 -7.29 -12.48 22.08
N ALA A 121 -6.13 -12.15 22.66
CA ALA A 121 -6.01 -11.45 23.94
C ALA A 121 -6.46 -9.98 23.85
N ILE A 122 -6.38 -9.38 22.66
CA ILE A 122 -6.90 -8.04 22.38
C ILE A 122 -7.82 -8.06 21.15
N ASP A 123 -8.67 -7.05 21.05
CA ASP A 123 -9.53 -6.84 19.87
C ASP A 123 -8.83 -5.99 18.79
N GLU A 124 -9.55 -5.74 17.70
CA GLU A 124 -9.07 -4.94 16.58
C GLU A 124 -8.80 -3.49 16.96
N ALA A 125 -9.66 -2.89 17.78
CA ALA A 125 -9.48 -1.51 18.20
C ALA A 125 -8.20 -1.35 19.03
N GLU A 126 -7.95 -2.28 19.94
CA GLU A 126 -6.77 -2.28 20.78
C GLU A 126 -5.48 -2.61 20.01
N LEU A 127 -5.55 -3.49 19.00
CA LEU A 127 -4.45 -3.69 18.05
C LEU A 127 -4.04 -2.34 17.44
N LEU A 128 -4.99 -1.64 16.83
CA LEU A 128 -4.73 -0.38 16.12
C LEU A 128 -4.23 0.73 17.02
N ARG A 129 -4.70 0.78 18.29
CA ARG A 129 -4.20 1.72 19.29
C ARG A 129 -2.76 1.40 19.69
N ARG A 130 -2.47 0.15 20.03
CA ARG A 130 -1.15 -0.27 20.51
C ARG A 130 -0.07 -0.19 19.44
N THR A 131 -0.42 -0.44 18.19
CA THR A 131 0.51 -0.28 17.05
C THR A 131 0.57 1.15 16.53
N GLU A 132 -0.25 2.07 17.07
CA GLU A 132 -0.37 3.45 16.62
C GLU A 132 -0.63 3.55 15.10
N TYR A 133 -1.47 2.64 14.58
CA TYR A 133 -1.62 2.40 13.13
C TYR A 133 -1.98 3.68 12.36
N PHE A 134 -2.91 4.47 12.89
CA PHE A 134 -3.38 5.71 12.26
C PHE A 134 -2.40 6.87 12.37
N ASP A 135 -1.44 6.81 13.28
CA ASP A 135 -0.41 7.85 13.42
C ASP A 135 0.80 7.53 12.52
N ARG A 136 1.13 6.23 12.40
CA ARG A 136 2.33 5.71 11.72
C ARG A 136 2.12 5.33 10.26
N TRP A 137 1.06 4.59 9.92
CA TRP A 137 0.81 4.09 8.56
C TRP A 137 -0.19 4.92 7.76
N ARG A 138 -1.23 5.43 8.43
CA ARG A 138 -2.21 6.42 7.90
C ARG A 138 -3.10 5.97 6.71
N PHE A 139 -2.80 4.86 6.05
CA PHE A 139 -3.73 4.26 5.08
C PHE A 139 -5.01 3.76 5.76
N ASP A 140 -6.08 3.61 4.98
CA ASP A 140 -7.34 3.06 5.50
C ASP A 140 -7.13 1.61 5.95
N TYR A 141 -7.33 1.33 7.24
CA TYR A 141 -7.14 -0.01 7.80
C TYR A 141 -8.02 -1.07 7.13
N ARG A 142 -9.19 -0.68 6.60
CA ARG A 142 -10.13 -1.60 5.94
C ARG A 142 -9.54 -2.26 4.70
N LEU A 143 -8.52 -1.66 4.10
CA LEU A 143 -7.74 -2.26 3.01
C LEU A 143 -7.07 -3.57 3.45
N TYR A 144 -6.51 -3.58 4.66
CA TYR A 144 -5.72 -4.70 5.19
C TYR A 144 -6.55 -5.63 6.09
N ARG A 145 -7.69 -5.18 6.62
CA ARG A 145 -8.55 -5.92 7.55
C ARG A 145 -8.82 -7.38 7.15
N PRO A 146 -9.06 -7.75 5.87
CA PRO A 146 -9.22 -9.16 5.48
C PRO A 146 -8.01 -10.04 5.85
N ILE A 147 -6.79 -9.54 5.63
CA ILE A 147 -5.54 -10.24 5.92
C ILE A 147 -5.39 -10.46 7.43
N LEU A 148 -5.60 -9.41 8.23
CA LEU A 148 -5.46 -9.48 9.69
C LEU A 148 -6.53 -10.39 10.31
N THR A 149 -7.77 -10.30 9.83
CA THR A 149 -8.88 -11.14 10.28
C THR A 149 -8.61 -12.62 9.98
N LEU A 150 -8.14 -12.93 8.76
CA LEU A 150 -7.74 -14.28 8.38
C LEU A 150 -6.60 -14.79 9.28
N ALA A 151 -5.58 -13.96 9.52
CA ALA A 151 -4.46 -14.32 10.38
C ALA A 151 -4.91 -14.68 11.80
N ARG A 152 -5.82 -13.88 12.38
CA ARG A 152 -6.39 -14.19 13.70
C ARG A 152 -7.23 -15.47 13.67
N ALA A 153 -8.11 -15.62 12.69
CA ALA A 153 -9.00 -16.78 12.59
C ALA A 153 -8.22 -18.10 12.46
N GLN A 154 -7.12 -18.09 11.71
CA GLN A 154 -6.28 -19.26 11.45
C GLN A 154 -5.03 -19.34 12.36
N ARG A 155 -4.89 -18.43 13.33
CA ARG A 155 -3.72 -18.28 14.22
C ARG A 155 -2.38 -18.21 13.46
N ILE A 156 -2.36 -17.51 12.34
CA ILE A 156 -1.16 -17.26 11.54
C ILE A 156 -0.33 -16.18 12.24
N PRO A 157 0.95 -16.43 12.57
CA PRO A 157 1.83 -15.40 13.11
C PRO A 157 1.93 -14.20 12.17
N LEU A 158 1.76 -13.00 12.73
CA LEU A 158 1.97 -11.72 12.05
C LEU A 158 3.30 -11.13 12.49
N ILE A 159 4.16 -10.73 11.56
CA ILE A 159 5.50 -10.25 11.85
C ILE A 159 5.59 -8.78 11.46
N ALA A 160 5.82 -7.91 12.44
CA ALA A 160 6.08 -6.50 12.21
C ALA A 160 7.46 -6.36 11.56
N LEU A 161 7.52 -6.00 10.28
CA LEU A 161 8.78 -5.99 9.54
C LEU A 161 9.54 -4.68 9.68
N ASN A 162 8.84 -3.55 9.69
CA ASN A 162 9.48 -2.26 9.46
C ASN A 162 10.16 -1.69 10.71
N LEU A 163 11.13 -0.81 10.51
CA LEU A 163 11.78 -0.10 11.61
C LEU A 163 10.90 1.05 12.12
N GLU A 164 11.26 1.60 13.27
CA GLU A 164 10.58 2.74 13.87
C GLU A 164 10.65 3.97 12.95
N SER A 165 9.49 4.61 12.71
CA SER A 165 9.41 5.80 11.85
C SER A 165 10.27 6.98 12.34
N GLU A 166 10.56 7.01 13.63
CA GLU A 166 11.45 7.98 14.26
C GLU A 166 12.86 7.88 13.70
N LEU A 167 13.37 6.66 13.46
CA LEU A 167 14.68 6.42 12.87
C LEU A 167 14.70 6.88 11.42
N THR A 168 13.69 6.51 10.63
CA THR A 168 13.67 6.82 9.20
C THR A 168 13.44 8.31 8.96
N ARG A 169 12.66 9.00 9.80
CA ARG A 169 12.55 10.46 9.78
C ARG A 169 13.89 11.13 10.07
N GLN A 170 14.57 10.72 11.15
CA GLN A 170 15.87 11.28 11.51
C GLN A 170 16.93 11.08 10.39
N VAL A 171 16.88 9.94 9.70
CA VAL A 171 17.73 9.66 8.53
C VAL A 171 17.31 10.47 7.31
N GLY A 172 16.02 10.68 7.07
CA GLY A 172 15.53 11.55 6.01
C GLY A 172 16.00 13.01 6.19
N ASP A 173 15.99 13.50 7.43
CA ASP A 173 16.33 14.89 7.76
C ASP A 173 17.86 15.14 7.74
N GLY A 174 18.66 14.18 8.19
CA GLY A 174 20.10 14.39 8.44
C GLY A 174 21.04 13.28 7.97
N GLY A 175 20.54 12.32 7.21
CA GLY A 175 21.27 11.13 6.75
C GLY A 175 21.54 10.10 7.85
N ILE A 176 22.09 8.94 7.50
CA ILE A 176 22.43 7.86 8.45
C ILE A 176 23.38 8.35 9.55
N ALA A 177 24.20 9.36 9.23
CA ALA A 177 25.17 9.94 10.13
C ALA A 177 24.52 10.65 11.32
N SER A 178 23.27 11.11 11.17
CA SER A 178 22.53 11.80 12.23
C SER A 178 22.11 10.89 13.38
N LEU A 179 22.09 9.57 13.17
CA LEU A 179 21.72 8.59 14.19
C LEU A 179 22.78 8.54 15.30
N SER A 180 22.30 8.48 16.55
CA SER A 180 23.14 8.18 17.71
C SER A 180 23.82 6.81 17.59
N ASP A 181 24.94 6.63 18.28
CA ASP A 181 25.66 5.35 18.29
C ASP A 181 24.78 4.19 18.77
N ALA A 182 23.93 4.45 19.78
CA ALA A 182 22.97 3.47 20.29
C ALA A 182 21.95 3.05 19.23
N ASN A 183 21.41 4.01 18.45
CA ASN A 183 20.47 3.69 17.37
C ASN A 183 21.18 2.95 16.23
N ARG A 184 22.37 3.40 15.84
CA ARG A 184 23.17 2.78 14.77
C ARG A 184 23.55 1.34 15.11
N ALA A 185 23.89 1.05 16.36
CA ALA A 185 24.24 -0.29 16.82
C ALA A 185 23.07 -1.30 16.75
N ARG A 186 21.82 -0.82 16.72
CA ARG A 186 20.62 -1.65 16.57
C ARG A 186 20.28 -1.96 15.11
N LEU A 187 20.83 -1.21 14.17
CA LEU A 187 20.53 -1.37 12.75
C LEU A 187 21.27 -2.57 12.16
N PRO A 188 20.67 -3.26 11.19
CA PRO A 188 21.38 -4.28 10.43
C PRO A 188 22.48 -3.66 9.56
N ALA A 189 23.42 -4.48 9.10
CA ALA A 189 24.40 -4.05 8.12
C ALA A 189 23.71 -3.59 6.82
N ILE A 190 24.03 -2.37 6.38
CA ILE A 190 23.47 -1.74 5.19
C ILE A 190 24.43 -1.90 4.02
N GLU A 191 23.97 -2.54 2.95
CA GLU A 191 24.69 -2.65 1.68
C GLU A 191 24.31 -1.46 0.78
N ARG A 192 25.30 -0.78 0.19
CA ARG A 192 25.13 0.49 -0.54
C ARG A 192 25.66 0.47 -1.98
N THR A 193 26.27 -0.62 -2.41
CA THR A 193 27.06 -0.69 -3.65
C THR A 193 26.24 -1.17 -4.85
N ASP A 194 24.97 -1.51 -4.66
CA ASP A 194 24.06 -1.87 -5.74
C ASP A 194 23.74 -0.66 -6.66
N ALA A 195 24.52 -0.53 -7.73
CA ALA A 195 24.38 0.53 -8.72
C ALA A 195 23.04 0.49 -9.46
N ALA A 196 22.46 -0.70 -9.70
CA ALA A 196 21.20 -0.84 -10.40
C ALA A 196 20.03 -0.37 -9.53
N TYR A 197 20.03 -0.76 -8.25
CA TYR A 197 19.06 -0.28 -7.26
C TYR A 197 19.15 1.24 -7.08
N ARG A 198 20.38 1.78 -6.98
CA ARG A 198 20.60 3.22 -6.90
C ARG A 198 20.02 3.95 -8.13
N ALA A 199 20.37 3.51 -9.34
CA ALA A 199 19.87 4.14 -10.57
C ALA A 199 18.35 4.13 -10.69
N ARG A 200 17.71 3.04 -10.23
CA ARG A 200 16.24 2.95 -10.18
C ARG A 200 15.65 3.95 -9.19
N LEU A 201 16.20 4.04 -7.98
CA LEU A 201 15.76 5.02 -7.00
C LEU A 201 16.02 6.46 -7.47
N GLU A 202 17.09 6.74 -8.20
CA GLU A 202 17.32 8.05 -8.84
C GLU A 202 16.21 8.39 -9.84
N ALA A 203 15.75 7.41 -10.63
CA ALA A 203 14.65 7.60 -11.57
C ALA A 203 13.31 7.88 -10.86
N ILE A 204 13.03 7.17 -9.76
CA ILE A 204 11.85 7.39 -8.92
C ILE A 204 11.92 8.75 -8.22
N PHE A 205 13.08 9.12 -7.67
CA PHE A 205 13.29 10.38 -6.98
C PHE A 205 13.00 11.58 -7.89
N LYS A 206 13.36 11.50 -9.17
CA LYS A 206 13.07 12.54 -10.18
C LYS A 206 11.58 12.73 -10.49
N GLN A 207 10.70 11.82 -10.07
CA GLN A 207 9.25 11.94 -10.22
C GLN A 207 8.61 12.70 -9.05
N HIS A 208 9.33 12.93 -7.95
CA HIS A 208 8.84 13.73 -6.83
C HIS A 208 8.76 15.21 -7.20
N PRO A 209 7.93 16.02 -6.52
CA PRO A 209 7.89 17.46 -6.76
C PRO A 209 9.28 18.10 -6.59
N PRO A 210 9.66 19.11 -7.42
CA PRO A 210 11.00 19.71 -7.38
C PRO A 210 11.46 20.18 -5.98
N GLU A 211 10.53 20.67 -5.17
CA GLU A 211 10.73 21.09 -3.78
C GLU A 211 11.06 19.96 -2.79
N GLN A 212 10.96 18.71 -3.23
CA GLN A 212 11.35 17.51 -2.47
C GLN A 212 12.64 16.87 -3.03
N GLN A 213 13.14 17.36 -4.17
CA GLN A 213 14.30 16.80 -4.87
C GLN A 213 15.65 17.30 -4.34
N HIS A 214 15.76 17.58 -3.04
CA HIS A 214 16.92 18.28 -2.50
C HIS A 214 18.05 17.36 -2.02
N GLN A 215 17.74 16.12 -1.61
CA GLN A 215 18.71 15.22 -0.98
C GLN A 215 18.48 13.75 -1.37
N PHE A 216 18.86 13.40 -2.60
CA PHE A 216 18.76 12.02 -3.09
C PHE A 216 19.45 11.01 -2.16
N GLU A 217 20.63 11.35 -1.61
CA GLU A 217 21.35 10.43 -0.72
C GLU A 217 20.53 10.10 0.54
N HIS A 218 19.83 11.07 1.13
CA HIS A 218 18.99 10.78 2.30
C HIS A 218 17.79 9.90 1.92
N PHE A 219 17.18 10.17 0.76
CA PHE A 219 16.12 9.32 0.23
C PHE A 219 16.61 7.88 0.02
N LEU A 220 17.77 7.70 -0.62
CA LEU A 220 18.41 6.40 -0.79
C LEU A 220 18.66 5.73 0.57
N GLU A 221 19.21 6.45 1.54
CA GLU A 221 19.48 5.91 2.87
C GLU A 221 18.22 5.46 3.60
N VAL A 222 17.11 6.18 3.47
CA VAL A 222 15.80 5.77 4.03
C VAL A 222 15.31 4.49 3.36
N GLN A 223 15.34 4.40 2.03
CA GLN A 223 14.93 3.21 1.29
C GLN A 223 15.77 1.99 1.67
N LEU A 224 17.09 2.17 1.75
CA LEU A 224 18.02 1.14 2.22
C LEU A 224 17.70 0.71 3.66
N LEU A 225 17.42 1.66 4.54
CA LEU A 225 17.12 1.38 5.94
C LEU A 225 15.84 0.55 6.09
N TRP A 226 14.77 0.91 5.36
CA TRP A 226 13.54 0.13 5.31
C TRP A 226 13.78 -1.28 4.77
N ASP A 227 14.37 -1.41 3.59
CA ASP A 227 14.60 -2.71 2.95
C ASP A 227 15.51 -3.63 3.80
N GLU A 228 16.58 -3.09 4.38
CA GLU A 228 17.50 -3.84 5.24
C GLU A 228 16.85 -4.24 6.57
N GLY A 229 16.07 -3.33 7.17
CA GLY A 229 15.35 -3.58 8.41
C GLY A 229 14.32 -4.71 8.26
N MET A 230 13.49 -4.62 7.23
CA MET A 230 12.47 -5.63 6.92
C MET A 230 13.10 -6.98 6.57
N ALA A 231 14.12 -7.00 5.72
CA ALA A 231 14.83 -8.22 5.35
C ALA A 231 15.54 -8.88 6.55
N ASP A 232 16.12 -8.08 7.44
CA ASP A 232 16.79 -8.61 8.62
C ASP A 232 15.80 -9.23 9.61
N ARG A 233 14.66 -8.57 9.85
CA ARG A 233 13.58 -9.10 10.69
C ARG A 233 13.02 -10.40 10.12
N ALA A 234 12.75 -10.44 8.82
CA ALA A 234 12.31 -11.65 8.11
C ALA A 234 13.34 -12.79 8.25
N ALA A 235 14.63 -12.50 8.07
CA ALA A 235 15.71 -13.49 8.20
C ALA A 235 15.84 -14.06 9.61
N ARG A 236 15.66 -13.23 10.66
CA ARG A 236 15.63 -13.70 12.07
C ARG A 236 14.48 -14.67 12.29
N TYR A 237 13.27 -14.27 11.89
CA TYR A 237 12.09 -15.11 12.02
C TYR A 237 12.23 -16.46 11.31
N LEU A 238 12.70 -16.46 10.06
CA LEU A 238 12.88 -17.70 9.28
C LEU A 238 13.95 -18.65 9.85
N ARG A 239 14.96 -18.11 10.56
CA ARG A 239 15.94 -18.93 11.28
C ARG A 239 15.34 -19.59 12.52
N GLU A 240 14.49 -18.88 13.25
CA GLU A 240 13.77 -19.38 14.41
C GLU A 240 12.66 -20.37 14.03
N HIS A 241 12.10 -20.23 12.82
CA HIS A 241 10.99 -21.02 12.30
C HIS A 241 11.33 -21.69 10.96
N PRO A 242 12.24 -22.68 10.92
CA PRO A 242 12.80 -23.23 9.69
C PRO A 242 11.82 -24.06 8.85
N GLN A 243 10.62 -24.36 9.35
CA GLN A 243 9.57 -25.07 8.61
C GLN A 243 8.44 -24.16 8.11
N THR A 244 8.48 -22.87 8.46
CA THR A 244 7.45 -21.92 8.07
C THR A 244 7.75 -21.32 6.70
N THR A 245 6.69 -21.09 5.93
CA THR A 245 6.70 -20.24 4.73
C THR A 245 6.34 -18.82 5.15
N LEU A 246 7.19 -17.84 4.85
CA LEU A 246 6.93 -16.44 5.17
C LEU A 246 6.37 -15.72 3.94
N VAL A 247 5.16 -15.16 4.07
CA VAL A 247 4.55 -14.30 3.05
C VAL A 247 4.79 -12.85 3.46
N ILE A 248 5.64 -12.14 2.72
CA ILE A 248 6.00 -10.74 2.92
C ILE A 248 5.08 -9.87 2.07
N LEU A 249 4.34 -8.97 2.72
CA LEU A 249 3.49 -7.97 2.08
C LEU A 249 4.13 -6.60 2.25
N ALA A 250 4.48 -5.97 1.13
CA ALA A 250 5.14 -4.67 1.10
C ALA A 250 4.81 -3.92 -0.20
N GLY A 251 5.00 -2.61 -0.20
CA GLY A 251 4.89 -1.75 -1.38
C GLY A 251 5.76 -2.28 -2.51
N SER A 252 5.24 -2.24 -3.73
CA SER A 252 5.88 -2.86 -4.89
C SER A 252 7.31 -2.36 -5.12
N GLY A 253 7.63 -1.11 -4.76
CA GLY A 253 8.99 -0.55 -4.83
C GLY A 253 10.03 -1.34 -4.02
N HIS A 254 9.61 -1.95 -2.91
CA HIS A 254 10.45 -2.78 -2.04
C HIS A 254 10.65 -4.21 -2.56
N ILE A 255 9.94 -4.61 -3.62
CA ILE A 255 9.93 -5.99 -4.14
C ILE A 255 10.39 -6.05 -5.60
N GLU A 256 10.03 -5.05 -6.39
CA GLU A 256 10.30 -5.02 -7.83
C GLU A 256 11.78 -5.19 -8.15
N TYR A 257 12.04 -5.87 -9.27
CA TYR A 257 13.36 -6.31 -9.74
C TYR A 257 14.13 -7.21 -8.74
N GLY A 258 13.48 -7.67 -7.67
CA GLY A 258 14.11 -8.37 -6.56
C GLY A 258 15.10 -7.50 -5.77
N GLN A 259 15.28 -6.22 -6.11
CA GLN A 259 16.42 -5.43 -5.63
C GLN A 259 16.26 -4.92 -4.20
N GLY A 260 15.03 -4.86 -3.66
CA GLY A 260 14.71 -4.37 -2.31
C GLY A 260 14.86 -5.45 -1.22
N ILE A 261 13.75 -5.78 -0.56
CA ILE A 261 13.65 -6.86 0.44
C ILE A 261 14.17 -8.20 -0.10
N PRO A 262 13.81 -8.67 -1.32
CA PRO A 262 14.20 -10.01 -1.78
C PRO A 262 15.71 -10.25 -1.79
N LYS A 263 16.49 -9.37 -2.42
CA LYS A 263 17.95 -9.46 -2.50
C LYS A 263 18.63 -9.37 -1.13
N ARG A 264 18.15 -8.47 -0.26
CA ARG A 264 18.69 -8.30 1.09
C ARG A 264 18.40 -9.49 2.00
N LEU A 265 17.24 -10.11 1.84
CA LEU A 265 16.89 -11.34 2.54
C LEU A 265 17.74 -12.50 2.03
N ALA A 266 17.85 -12.67 0.71
CA ALA A 266 18.65 -13.73 0.09
C ALA A 266 20.14 -13.67 0.51
N ARG A 267 20.71 -12.47 0.67
CA ARG A 267 22.07 -12.27 1.18
C ARG A 267 22.27 -12.81 2.60
N ARG A 268 21.23 -12.75 3.44
CA ARG A 268 21.26 -13.22 4.84
C ARG A 268 20.92 -14.69 4.96
N LEU A 269 19.96 -15.15 4.15
CA LEU A 269 19.38 -16.48 4.23
C LEU A 269 18.96 -16.91 2.81
N PRO A 270 19.81 -17.65 2.08
CA PRO A 270 19.51 -18.07 0.72
C PRO A 270 18.43 -19.15 0.74
N LEU A 271 17.19 -18.77 0.41
CA LEU A 271 16.02 -19.63 0.39
C LEU A 271 15.31 -19.54 -0.96
N ALA A 272 14.56 -20.59 -1.30
CA ALA A 272 13.64 -20.57 -2.43
C ALA A 272 12.59 -19.48 -2.21
N MET A 273 12.54 -18.50 -3.11
CA MET A 273 11.70 -17.32 -3.04
C MET A 273 10.97 -17.10 -4.35
N ALA A 274 9.77 -16.51 -4.30
CA ALA A 274 9.12 -15.93 -5.47
C ALA A 274 8.63 -14.50 -5.19
N THR A 275 8.60 -13.69 -6.23
CA THR A 275 8.13 -12.30 -6.24
C THR A 275 6.87 -12.20 -7.09
N ILE A 276 5.84 -11.54 -6.54
CA ILE A 276 4.53 -11.39 -7.18
C ILE A 276 4.18 -9.90 -7.15
N LEU A 277 3.85 -9.30 -8.29
CA LEU A 277 3.48 -7.88 -8.39
C LEU A 277 2.14 -7.70 -9.12
N ASN A 278 1.47 -6.57 -8.90
CA ASN A 278 0.38 -6.13 -9.76
C ASN A 278 0.93 -5.65 -11.12
N GLY A 279 0.35 -6.14 -12.23
CA GLY A 279 0.76 -5.78 -13.59
C GLY A 279 0.01 -4.60 -14.22
N GLN A 280 -1.07 -4.13 -13.60
CA GLN A 280 -1.90 -3.04 -14.14
C GLN A 280 -1.13 -1.72 -14.14
N GLY A 281 -1.25 -0.96 -15.23
CA GLY A 281 -0.59 0.35 -15.37
C GLY A 281 0.94 0.25 -15.50
N ARG A 282 1.49 -0.96 -15.65
CA ARG A 282 2.91 -1.22 -15.82
C ARG A 282 3.20 -1.78 -17.21
N THR A 283 4.36 -1.44 -17.74
CA THR A 283 4.93 -2.22 -18.85
C THR A 283 5.57 -3.47 -18.25
N PRO A 284 5.13 -4.70 -18.60
CA PRO A 284 5.70 -5.89 -18.02
C PRO A 284 7.15 -6.08 -18.48
N GLU A 285 8.05 -6.10 -17.51
CA GLU A 285 9.46 -6.44 -17.68
C GLU A 285 9.72 -7.75 -16.97
N HIS A 286 10.28 -8.72 -17.69
CA HIS A 286 10.50 -10.07 -17.15
C HIS A 286 11.38 -10.05 -15.89
N GLU A 287 12.29 -9.09 -15.77
CA GLU A 287 13.18 -8.96 -14.60
C GLU A 287 12.49 -8.36 -13.38
N MET A 288 11.30 -7.76 -13.54
CA MET A 288 10.65 -6.99 -12.48
C MET A 288 9.99 -7.89 -11.41
N ALA A 289 9.49 -9.07 -11.78
CA ALA A 289 8.95 -10.08 -10.86
C ALA A 289 8.81 -11.45 -11.52
N ASP A 290 8.70 -12.51 -10.72
CA ASP A 290 8.43 -13.87 -11.20
C ASP A 290 7.00 -14.01 -11.75
N PHE A 291 6.05 -13.30 -11.13
CA PHE A 291 4.63 -13.33 -11.52
C PHE A 291 3.97 -11.94 -11.49
N PHE A 292 3.05 -11.72 -12.43
CA PHE A 292 2.21 -10.52 -12.48
C PHE A 292 0.73 -10.88 -12.31
N LEU A 293 0.04 -10.13 -11.45
CA LEU A 293 -1.40 -10.20 -11.27
C LEU A 293 -2.07 -9.11 -12.08
N TYR A 294 -3.00 -9.50 -12.95
CA TYR A 294 -3.87 -8.60 -13.70
C TYR A 294 -5.29 -8.73 -13.17
N SER A 295 -5.57 -8.06 -12.06
CA SER A 295 -6.88 -8.07 -11.42
C SER A 295 -7.70 -6.84 -11.79
N GLU A 296 -9.00 -7.05 -11.97
CA GLU A 296 -9.96 -5.96 -12.08
C GLU A 296 -9.86 -5.01 -10.88
N PRO A 297 -10.08 -3.69 -11.09
CA PRO A 297 -10.18 -2.76 -9.99
C PRO A 297 -11.35 -3.13 -9.07
N VAL A 298 -11.10 -3.13 -7.77
CA VAL A 298 -12.13 -3.28 -6.74
C VAL A 298 -12.10 -2.03 -5.88
N ALA A 299 -13.22 -1.34 -5.78
CA ALA A 299 -13.35 -0.18 -4.91
C ALA A 299 -13.48 -0.64 -3.46
N LEU A 300 -12.75 0.02 -2.55
CA LEU A 300 -13.03 -0.10 -1.13
C LEU A 300 -14.39 0.58 -0.86
N PRO A 301 -15.32 -0.07 -0.14
CA PRO A 301 -16.59 0.56 0.22
C PRO A 301 -16.37 1.90 0.94
N GLU A 302 -17.20 2.89 0.61
CA GLU A 302 -17.10 4.22 1.23
C GLU A 302 -17.29 4.14 2.75
N SER A 303 -16.48 4.89 3.50
CA SER A 303 -16.65 5.08 4.95
C SER A 303 -17.48 6.33 5.19
N GLY A 304 -18.38 6.29 6.16
CA GLY A 304 -19.07 7.48 6.65
C GLY A 304 -18.09 8.44 7.34
N LYS A 305 -18.08 9.70 6.89
CA LYS A 305 -17.22 10.77 7.42
C LYS A 305 -18.05 11.89 8.03
N LEU A 306 -17.51 12.49 9.10
CA LEU A 306 -18.08 13.73 9.66
C LEU A 306 -17.84 14.95 8.76
N GLY A 307 -16.78 14.93 7.95
CA GLY A 307 -16.36 16.03 7.09
C GLY A 307 -15.74 17.18 7.86
N VAL A 308 -14.92 16.85 8.85
CA VAL A 308 -14.12 17.79 9.64
C VAL A 308 -12.66 17.64 9.28
N LEU A 309 -11.96 18.77 9.21
CA LEU A 309 -10.51 18.83 9.27
C LEU A 309 -10.15 18.98 10.74
N LEU A 310 -9.47 17.96 11.26
CA LEU A 310 -9.09 17.90 12.66
C LEU A 310 -7.72 18.53 12.88
N GLY A 311 -7.65 19.37 13.91
CA GLY A 311 -6.41 19.95 14.40
C GLY A 311 -5.70 19.07 15.42
N GLN A 312 -4.83 19.72 16.18
CA GLN A 312 -4.12 19.07 17.28
C GLN A 312 -5.07 18.72 18.44
N PRO A 313 -4.79 17.65 19.20
CA PRO A 313 -5.41 17.39 20.49
C PRO A 313 -5.28 18.61 21.42
N ALA A 314 -6.35 18.96 22.12
CA ALA A 314 -6.31 20.06 23.08
C ALA A 314 -5.79 19.58 24.45
N PRO A 315 -5.09 20.41 25.23
CA PRO A 315 -4.60 20.06 26.57
C PRO A 315 -5.70 19.58 27.53
N GLU A 316 -6.88 20.17 27.42
CA GLU A 316 -8.10 19.83 28.17
C GLU A 316 -8.89 18.62 27.60
N GLY A 317 -8.29 17.86 26.68
CA GLY A 317 -8.87 16.69 26.02
C GLY A 317 -9.72 17.06 24.80
N GLY A 318 -10.04 16.11 23.91
CA GLY A 318 -10.74 16.41 22.66
C GLY A 318 -9.83 16.87 21.52
N VAL A 319 -10.42 17.00 20.33
CA VAL A 319 -9.71 17.41 19.10
C VAL A 319 -10.44 18.58 18.46
N LEU A 320 -9.69 19.63 18.10
CA LEU A 320 -10.24 20.86 17.53
C LEU A 320 -10.69 20.66 16.08
N ILE A 321 -11.78 21.31 15.71
CA ILE A 321 -12.18 21.48 14.32
C ILE A 321 -11.44 22.69 13.75
N GLU A 322 -10.54 22.45 12.79
CA GLU A 322 -9.81 23.51 12.07
C GLU A 322 -10.48 23.90 10.75
N GLY A 323 -11.35 23.03 10.24
CA GLY A 323 -12.08 23.26 9.00
C GLY A 323 -13.07 22.16 8.70
N PHE A 324 -13.67 22.24 7.51
CA PHE A 324 -14.66 21.27 7.03
C PHE A 324 -14.32 20.86 5.59
N ALA A 325 -14.66 19.62 5.24
CA ALA A 325 -14.68 19.16 3.85
C ALA A 325 -16.00 19.58 3.17
N GLU A 326 -16.06 19.53 1.83
CA GLU A 326 -17.33 19.69 1.12
C GLU A 326 -17.71 18.37 0.42
N PRO A 327 -18.89 17.78 0.74
CA PRO A 327 -19.85 18.19 1.77
C PRO A 327 -19.37 17.91 3.22
N SER A 328 -19.99 18.55 4.21
CA SER A 328 -19.74 18.30 5.64
C SER A 328 -21.03 18.10 6.45
N GLY A 329 -21.19 16.90 6.99
CA GLY A 329 -22.28 16.59 7.91
C GLY A 329 -22.14 17.34 9.23
N ALA A 330 -20.92 17.46 9.75
CA ALA A 330 -20.63 18.17 10.98
C ALA A 330 -21.01 19.65 10.88
N GLN A 331 -20.65 20.30 9.76
CA GLN A 331 -21.03 21.69 9.51
C GLN A 331 -22.55 21.85 9.36
N ALA A 332 -23.20 20.95 8.62
CA ALA A 332 -24.65 20.95 8.45
C ALA A 332 -25.40 20.75 9.79
N ALA A 333 -24.79 20.04 10.73
CA ALA A 333 -25.31 19.82 12.08
C ALA A 333 -25.05 21.00 13.06
N GLY A 334 -24.38 22.07 12.62
CA GLY A 334 -24.17 23.29 13.40
C GLY A 334 -22.86 23.36 14.18
N LEU A 335 -21.92 22.43 13.94
CA LEU A 335 -20.55 22.57 14.45
C LEU A 335 -19.81 23.67 13.69
N THR A 336 -18.89 24.34 14.38
CA THR A 336 -18.10 25.46 13.84
C THR A 336 -16.60 25.24 14.04
N ILE A 337 -15.80 25.93 13.23
CA ILE A 337 -14.34 25.99 13.44
C ILE A 337 -14.06 26.51 14.86
N GLY A 338 -13.13 25.85 15.56
CA GLY A 338 -12.80 26.13 16.97
C GLY A 338 -13.60 25.30 17.97
N ASP A 339 -14.67 24.61 17.55
CA ASP A 339 -15.32 23.62 18.41
C ASP A 339 -14.36 22.45 18.66
N ARG A 340 -14.39 21.93 19.88
CA ARG A 340 -13.57 20.81 20.31
C ARG A 340 -14.41 19.55 20.44
N ILE A 341 -14.23 18.59 19.53
CA ILE A 341 -14.95 17.31 19.58
C ILE A 341 -14.39 16.49 20.74
N VAL A 342 -15.26 16.12 21.69
CA VAL A 342 -14.90 15.36 22.89
C VAL A 342 -15.48 13.96 22.90
N ARG A 343 -16.55 13.71 22.14
CA ARG A 343 -17.19 12.39 22.05
C ARG A 343 -17.85 12.20 20.69
N VAL A 344 -17.76 10.98 20.16
CA VAL A 344 -18.51 10.55 18.97
C VAL A 344 -19.14 9.20 19.30
N ALA A 345 -20.43 9.06 18.99
CA ALA A 345 -21.27 7.99 19.51
C ALA A 345 -21.11 7.88 21.04
N GLU A 346 -20.61 6.74 21.53
CA GLU A 346 -20.34 6.51 22.95
C GLU A 346 -18.85 6.59 23.33
N GLN A 347 -17.98 6.91 22.37
CA GLN A 347 -16.52 6.86 22.55
C GLN A 347 -15.92 8.24 22.80
N PRO A 348 -15.09 8.40 23.85
CA PRO A 348 -14.35 9.64 24.08
C PRO A 348 -13.33 9.84 22.96
N ILE A 349 -13.20 11.07 22.51
CA ILE A 349 -12.22 11.47 21.50
C ILE A 349 -11.14 12.28 22.19
N THR A 350 -9.90 11.79 22.15
CA THR A 350 -8.74 12.47 22.72
C THR A 350 -7.66 12.75 21.69
N ARG A 351 -7.63 11.95 20.62
CA ARG A 351 -6.67 12.08 19.52
C ARG A 351 -7.29 11.68 18.20
N TYR A 352 -6.58 11.98 17.12
CA TYR A 352 -6.96 11.63 15.75
C TYR A 352 -7.30 10.13 15.59
N ALA A 353 -6.49 9.24 16.19
CA ALA A 353 -6.72 7.81 16.12
C ALA A 353 -8.09 7.37 16.67
N ASP A 354 -8.60 8.03 17.72
CA ASP A 354 -9.90 7.69 18.31
C ASP A 354 -11.05 7.99 17.33
N MET A 355 -10.93 9.09 16.58
CA MET A 355 -11.88 9.43 15.52
C MET A 355 -11.87 8.39 14.40
N ARG A 356 -10.68 7.92 14.00
CA ARG A 356 -10.57 6.90 12.95
C ARG A 356 -11.14 5.56 13.40
N LEU A 357 -10.96 5.21 14.68
CA LEU A 357 -11.49 3.99 15.27
C LEU A 357 -13.01 4.01 15.41
N VAL A 358 -13.59 5.08 15.96
CA VAL A 358 -15.04 5.15 16.19
C VAL A 358 -15.84 5.15 14.90
N LEU A 359 -15.26 5.70 13.82
CA LEU A 359 -15.88 5.74 12.48
C LEU A 359 -15.42 4.61 11.56
N LEU A 360 -14.66 3.63 12.05
CA LEU A 360 -14.05 2.60 11.21
C LEU A 360 -15.09 1.81 10.41
N ASP A 361 -16.19 1.44 11.06
CA ASP A 361 -17.30 0.67 10.48
C ASP A 361 -18.49 1.56 10.08
N ALA A 362 -18.33 2.88 10.13
CA ALA A 362 -19.41 3.79 9.82
C ALA A 362 -19.65 3.87 8.31
N THR A 363 -20.92 4.04 7.91
CA THR A 363 -21.32 4.14 6.49
C THR A 363 -21.87 5.52 6.16
N PRO A 364 -21.77 5.97 4.89
CA PRO A 364 -22.49 7.16 4.43
C PRO A 364 -23.99 7.07 4.75
N GLY A 365 -24.60 8.20 5.13
CA GLY A 365 -25.99 8.32 5.56
C GLY A 365 -26.28 7.88 7.00
N GLN A 366 -25.34 7.21 7.68
CA GLN A 366 -25.50 6.87 9.10
C GLN A 366 -25.50 8.14 9.95
N ARG A 367 -26.39 8.21 10.95
CA ARG A 367 -26.39 9.30 11.92
C ARG A 367 -25.62 8.90 13.18
N VAL A 368 -24.75 9.80 13.62
CA VAL A 368 -23.94 9.63 14.83
C VAL A 368 -24.08 10.85 15.73
N ARG A 369 -24.25 10.59 17.02
CA ARG A 369 -24.20 11.62 18.05
C ARG A 369 -22.78 12.15 18.19
N VAL A 370 -22.60 13.46 18.17
CA VAL A 370 -21.32 14.12 18.42
C VAL A 370 -21.48 15.11 19.56
N GLU A 371 -20.57 15.03 20.53
CA GLU A 371 -20.46 16.02 21.60
C GLU A 371 -19.21 16.86 21.39
N ALA A 372 -19.40 18.17 21.46
CA ALA A 372 -18.34 19.15 21.27
C ALA A 372 -18.41 20.24 22.33
N VAL A 373 -17.26 20.83 22.66
CA VAL A 373 -17.17 21.99 23.54
C VAL A 373 -16.87 23.22 22.71
N ARG A 374 -17.68 24.27 22.88
CA ARG A 374 -17.51 25.58 22.24
C ARG A 374 -17.10 26.61 23.28
N SER A 375 -15.88 27.14 23.15
CA SER A 375 -15.42 28.22 24.01
C SER A 375 -15.99 29.56 23.55
N ARG A 376 -16.65 30.26 24.48
CA ARG A 376 -17.20 31.60 24.23
C ARG A 376 -16.31 32.66 24.87
N MET A 377 -16.09 33.78 24.17
CA MET A 377 -15.34 34.92 24.70
C MET A 377 -15.96 35.50 25.99
N LEU A 378 -17.28 35.35 26.15
CA LEU A 378 -18.05 35.72 27.33
C LEU A 378 -19.03 34.56 27.65
N GLY A 379 -18.99 34.04 28.87
CA GLY A 379 -19.98 33.05 29.34
C GLY A 379 -19.48 31.62 29.56
N GLY A 380 -18.17 31.37 29.46
CA GLY A 380 -17.58 30.05 29.70
C GLY A 380 -17.76 29.06 28.53
N ASP A 381 -17.28 27.84 28.74
CA ASP A 381 -17.40 26.76 27.76
C ASP A 381 -18.82 26.20 27.73
N GLU A 382 -19.36 26.03 26.52
CA GLU A 382 -20.67 25.42 26.27
C GLU A 382 -20.48 24.01 25.71
N THR A 383 -21.20 23.02 26.26
CA THR A 383 -21.25 21.67 25.69
C THR A 383 -22.41 21.57 24.70
N LEU A 384 -22.09 21.20 23.47
CA LEU A 384 -23.02 20.96 22.38
C LEU A 384 -23.19 19.46 22.19
N THR A 385 -24.41 19.03 21.90
CA THR A 385 -24.72 17.67 21.45
C THR A 385 -25.51 17.78 20.17
N VAL A 386 -24.97 17.23 19.08
CA VAL A 386 -25.58 17.29 17.74
C VAL A 386 -25.64 15.90 17.13
N GLU A 387 -26.67 15.66 16.32
CA GLU A 387 -26.76 14.47 15.47
C GLU A 387 -26.16 14.81 14.10
N VAL A 388 -25.10 14.10 13.73
CA VAL A 388 -24.39 14.31 12.47
C VAL A 388 -24.71 13.18 11.50
N GLU A 389 -25.22 13.52 10.32
CA GLU A 389 -25.34 12.57 9.21
C GLU A 389 -23.99 12.45 8.49
N LEU A 390 -23.44 11.24 8.45
CA LEU A 390 -22.18 10.95 7.80
C LEU A 390 -22.32 10.97 6.28
N HIS A 391 -21.27 11.38 5.57
CA HIS A 391 -21.21 11.34 4.10
C HIS A 391 -20.08 10.46 3.59
#